data_AF-A0A3M1ZAK5-F1
#
_entry.id   AF-A0A3M1ZAK5-F1
#
_cell.length_a   1.000
_cell.length_b   1.000
_cell.length_c   1.000
_cell.angle_alpha   90.00
_cell.angle_beta   90.00
_cell.angle_gamma   90.00
#
_symmetry.space_group_name_H-M   'P 1'
#
loop_
_entity.id
_entity.type
_entity.pdbx_description
1 polymer ?
#
loop_
_entity_poly.entity_id
_entity_poly.type
_entity_poly.pdbx_seq_one_letter_code
_entity_poly.pdbx_strand_id
1 'polypeptide(L)'
;MKQLSSVLLMALFVAFGLKLNAQTEPPLHGIAAKLLFIDYGTPNSRDSLKISNGLEVAYIRNISPWLNIAIPGKIGLATVNNNDERTTFGSVDAVLQLQYAQGDSRFIPYALAGGGITFISGEDAAVQLPLGLGLNYRVGENAFINAQAAYRASLAEQRNNIQLGIGLHFRLVPNPDHEIPPPDADHDGIPDDLDKCPDIRGVASASGCPDRDGDGVEDAADACPKIAGSPANGGCPLVNAVPQTNDTDGDGIANDKDECPNLAGLAVFNGCPDTDGDGTPDKLDKCPGTPGLKENQGCPVATSIDSDGDGVTDDKDECPNIAGLIPLLGCPDSD
;
A
#
# COMPACT_ATOMS: atom_id res chain seq x y z
N MET A 1 -12.29 -48.65 -38.24
CA MET A 1 -11.18 -48.01 -37.49
C MET A 1 -10.51 -46.82 -38.20
N LYS A 2 -10.41 -46.78 -39.53
CA LYS A 2 -9.77 -45.64 -40.24
C LYS A 2 -10.56 -44.32 -40.26
N GLN A 3 -11.89 -44.34 -40.07
CA GLN A 3 -12.69 -43.10 -40.06
C GLN A 3 -12.77 -42.39 -38.70
N LEU A 4 -12.49 -43.09 -37.59
CA LEU A 4 -12.49 -42.47 -36.25
C LEU A 4 -11.26 -41.58 -36.03
N SER A 5 -10.14 -41.92 -36.67
CA SER A 5 -8.89 -41.16 -36.57
C SER A 5 -8.95 -39.81 -37.29
N SER A 6 -9.67 -39.71 -38.42
CA SER A 6 -9.83 -38.44 -39.14
C SER A 6 -10.76 -37.45 -38.42
N VAL A 7 -11.78 -37.92 -37.70
CA VAL A 7 -12.66 -37.05 -36.89
C VAL A 7 -11.91 -36.52 -35.66
N LEU A 8 -11.05 -37.34 -35.05
CA LEU A 8 -10.21 -36.91 -33.92
C LEU A 8 -9.12 -35.91 -34.34
N LEU A 9 -8.55 -36.06 -35.54
CA LEU A 9 -7.54 -35.14 -36.09
C LEU A 9 -8.18 -33.81 -36.54
N MET A 10 -9.43 -33.83 -37.00
CA MET A 10 -10.19 -32.63 -37.36
C MET A 10 -10.69 -31.88 -36.11
N ALA A 11 -11.03 -32.59 -35.02
CA ALA A 11 -11.30 -31.98 -33.72
C ALA A 11 -10.04 -31.34 -33.10
N LEU A 12 -8.87 -31.92 -33.33
CA LEU A 12 -7.59 -31.34 -32.89
C LEU A 12 -7.20 -30.08 -33.69
N PHE A 13 -7.60 -29.98 -34.96
CA PHE A 13 -7.34 -28.80 -35.79
C PHE A 13 -8.29 -27.63 -35.50
N VAL A 14 -9.52 -27.89 -35.05
CA VAL A 14 -10.43 -26.83 -34.58
C VAL A 14 -9.97 -26.25 -33.23
N ALA A 15 -9.24 -27.03 -32.42
CA ALA A 15 -8.65 -26.54 -31.17
C ALA A 15 -7.45 -25.57 -31.36
N PHE A 16 -6.80 -25.57 -32.53
CA PHE A 16 -5.62 -24.74 -32.81
C PHE A 16 -5.92 -23.40 -33.51
N GLY A 17 -7.20 -23.13 -33.82
CA GLY A 17 -7.66 -21.90 -34.48
C GLY A 17 -8.11 -20.78 -33.53
N LEU A 18 -8.10 -21.01 -32.22
CA LEU A 18 -8.42 -19.98 -31.24
C LEU A 18 -7.24 -19.02 -31.15
N LYS A 19 -7.31 -17.92 -31.90
CA LYS A 19 -6.47 -16.74 -31.65
C LYS A 19 -6.67 -16.34 -30.17
N LEU A 20 -5.68 -16.66 -29.35
CA LEU A 20 -5.53 -16.13 -27.99
C LEU A 20 -5.23 -14.64 -28.09
N ASN A 21 -6.25 -13.83 -28.33
CA ASN A 21 -6.24 -12.43 -27.90
C ASN A 21 -6.50 -12.44 -26.40
N ALA A 22 -5.48 -12.84 -25.65
CA ALA A 22 -5.41 -12.61 -24.21
C ALA A 22 -4.86 -11.20 -23.99
N GLN A 23 -5.71 -10.18 -24.14
CA GLN A 23 -5.37 -8.83 -23.73
C GLN A 23 -6.57 -8.18 -23.03
N THR A 24 -6.33 -7.87 -21.75
CA THR A 24 -6.78 -6.68 -21.00
C THR A 24 -8.22 -6.59 -20.50
N GLU A 25 -8.79 -7.64 -19.91
CA GLU A 25 -9.79 -7.43 -18.85
C GLU A 25 -9.35 -8.20 -17.59
N PRO A 26 -9.38 -7.57 -16.39
CA PRO A 26 -9.06 -8.27 -15.16
C PRO A 26 -9.97 -9.50 -15.04
N PRO A 27 -9.45 -10.64 -14.52
CA PRO A 27 -10.24 -11.86 -14.40
C PRO A 27 -11.45 -11.57 -13.52
N LEU A 28 -12.62 -11.53 -14.14
CA LEU A 28 -13.85 -11.22 -13.44
C LEU A 28 -14.23 -12.43 -12.57
N HIS A 29 -14.30 -12.19 -11.27
CA HIS A 29 -14.81 -13.14 -10.30
C HIS A 29 -16.33 -13.14 -10.35
N GLY A 30 -16.97 -14.18 -9.84
CA GLY A 30 -18.41 -14.26 -9.76
C GLY A 30 -18.86 -15.11 -8.58
N ILE A 31 -20.06 -14.81 -8.10
CA ILE A 31 -20.75 -15.61 -7.08
C ILE A 31 -22.09 -16.03 -7.67
N ALA A 32 -22.43 -17.30 -7.55
CA ALA A 32 -23.75 -17.81 -7.89
C ALA A 32 -24.43 -18.41 -6.67
N ALA A 33 -25.75 -18.25 -6.59
CA ALA A 33 -26.60 -18.89 -5.60
C ALA A 33 -27.79 -19.53 -6.31
N LYS A 34 -28.05 -20.82 -6.10
CA LYS A 34 -29.10 -21.58 -6.80
C LYS A 34 -29.91 -22.43 -5.84
N LEU A 35 -31.22 -22.48 -6.08
CA LEU A 35 -32.09 -23.51 -5.53
C LEU A 35 -31.92 -24.77 -6.35
N LEU A 36 -31.73 -25.89 -5.67
CA LEU A 36 -31.52 -27.21 -6.28
C LEU A 36 -32.75 -28.10 -6.09
N PHE A 37 -33.10 -28.82 -7.14
CA PHE A 37 -34.04 -29.93 -7.14
C PHE A 37 -33.26 -31.20 -7.50
N ILE A 38 -33.30 -32.19 -6.62
CA ILE A 38 -32.37 -33.32 -6.64
C ILE A 38 -33.16 -34.61 -6.72
N ASP A 39 -32.85 -35.42 -7.73
CA ASP A 39 -33.47 -36.70 -7.99
C ASP A 39 -32.44 -37.84 -7.90
N TYR A 40 -32.53 -38.63 -6.82
CA TYR A 40 -31.80 -39.88 -6.64
C TYR A 40 -32.61 -41.11 -7.11
N GLY A 41 -33.89 -40.96 -7.47
CA GLY A 41 -34.78 -42.05 -7.86
C GLY A 41 -34.51 -42.52 -9.29
N THR A 42 -34.77 -41.64 -10.26
CA THR A 42 -34.69 -41.97 -11.69
C THR A 42 -33.33 -42.57 -12.09
N PRO A 43 -32.18 -42.01 -11.65
CA PRO A 43 -30.87 -42.52 -12.06
C PRO A 43 -30.49 -43.88 -11.47
N ASN A 44 -31.17 -44.31 -10.41
CA ASN A 44 -30.89 -45.57 -9.72
C ASN A 44 -32.06 -46.57 -9.83
N SER A 45 -33.00 -46.33 -10.75
CA SER A 45 -34.19 -47.18 -10.97
C SER A 45 -35.01 -47.41 -9.70
N ARG A 46 -35.21 -46.35 -8.91
CA ARG A 46 -35.99 -46.37 -7.67
C ARG A 46 -37.19 -45.43 -7.78
N ASP A 47 -38.35 -46.00 -8.06
CA ASP A 47 -39.59 -45.24 -8.31
C ASP A 47 -40.20 -44.60 -7.04
N SER A 48 -39.78 -45.03 -5.85
CA SER A 48 -40.30 -44.48 -4.59
C SER A 48 -39.63 -43.18 -4.17
N LEU A 49 -38.41 -42.89 -4.62
CA LEU A 49 -37.64 -41.76 -4.11
C LEU A 49 -38.20 -40.43 -4.62
N LYS A 50 -38.53 -39.55 -3.68
CA LYS A 50 -39.06 -38.21 -3.98
C LYS A 50 -37.94 -37.21 -4.31
N ILE A 51 -38.27 -36.25 -5.16
CA ILE A 51 -37.43 -35.08 -5.43
C ILE A 51 -37.16 -34.35 -4.10
N SER A 52 -35.88 -34.11 -3.83
CA SER A 52 -35.40 -33.37 -2.68
C SER A 52 -34.93 -31.97 -3.10
N ASN A 53 -34.71 -31.11 -2.12
CA ASN A 53 -34.30 -29.73 -2.37
C ASN A 53 -32.98 -29.40 -1.67
N GLY A 54 -32.25 -28.44 -2.23
CA GLY A 54 -31.02 -27.92 -1.65
C GLY A 54 -30.71 -26.51 -2.11
N LEU A 55 -29.58 -26.00 -1.63
CA LEU A 55 -29.00 -24.72 -1.99
C LEU A 55 -27.58 -24.95 -2.48
N GLU A 56 -27.20 -24.29 -3.57
CA GLU A 56 -25.84 -24.18 -4.08
C GLU A 56 -25.36 -22.74 -3.91
N VAL A 57 -24.17 -22.53 -3.36
CA VAL A 57 -23.42 -21.28 -3.44
C VAL A 57 -22.10 -21.59 -4.11
N ALA A 58 -21.76 -20.88 -5.18
CA ALA A 58 -20.57 -21.15 -5.97
C ALA A 58 -19.74 -19.89 -6.16
N TYR A 59 -18.44 -20.01 -5.92
CA TYR A 59 -17.47 -19.06 -6.41
C TYR A 59 -17.05 -19.44 -7.83
N ILE A 60 -17.05 -18.48 -8.74
CA ILE A 60 -16.73 -18.68 -10.15
C ILE A 60 -15.58 -17.74 -10.50
N ARG A 61 -14.51 -18.28 -11.08
CA ARG A 61 -13.40 -17.51 -11.60
C ARG A 61 -13.38 -17.62 -13.12
N ASN A 62 -13.54 -16.48 -13.80
CA ASN A 62 -13.35 -16.42 -15.25
C ASN A 62 -11.85 -16.51 -15.56
N ILE A 63 -11.44 -17.53 -16.30
CA ILE A 63 -10.05 -17.73 -16.73
C ILE A 63 -9.85 -17.18 -18.14
N SER A 64 -10.87 -17.34 -18.99
CA SER A 64 -10.92 -16.78 -20.33
C SER A 64 -12.38 -16.52 -20.72
N PRO A 65 -12.64 -15.78 -21.82
CA PRO A 65 -14.02 -15.51 -22.27
C PRO A 65 -14.89 -16.75 -22.49
N TRP A 66 -14.28 -17.93 -22.70
CA TRP A 66 -14.95 -19.21 -22.96
C TRP A 66 -14.76 -20.25 -21.86
N LEU A 67 -13.96 -19.97 -20.81
CA LEU A 67 -13.66 -20.93 -19.74
C LEU A 67 -13.76 -20.30 -18.35
N ASN A 68 -14.57 -20.90 -17.49
CA ASN A 68 -14.58 -20.63 -16.05
C ASN A 68 -14.15 -21.86 -15.26
N ILE A 69 -13.60 -21.60 -14.08
CA ILE A 69 -13.46 -22.58 -13.01
C ILE A 69 -14.46 -22.19 -11.93
N ALA A 70 -15.26 -23.12 -11.43
CA ALA A 70 -16.19 -22.87 -10.34
C ALA A 70 -16.04 -23.87 -9.20
N ILE A 71 -16.23 -23.37 -7.98
CA ILE A 71 -16.20 -24.14 -6.74
C ILE A 71 -17.59 -24.04 -6.09
N PRO A 72 -18.55 -24.90 -6.45
CA PRO A 72 -19.86 -24.94 -5.81
C PRO A 72 -19.82 -25.70 -4.48
N GLY A 73 -20.26 -25.04 -3.42
CA GLY A 73 -20.67 -25.67 -2.16
C GLY A 73 -22.19 -25.87 -2.16
N LYS A 74 -22.65 -27.06 -1.77
CA LYS A 74 -24.07 -27.41 -1.73
C LYS A 74 -24.44 -27.96 -0.37
N ILE A 75 -25.66 -27.64 0.05
CA ILE A 75 -26.29 -28.21 1.24
C ILE A 75 -27.74 -28.50 0.93
N GLY A 76 -28.31 -29.53 1.52
CA GLY A 76 -29.73 -29.81 1.33
C GLY A 76 -30.16 -31.15 1.87
N LEU A 77 -31.29 -31.61 1.35
CA LEU A 77 -31.85 -32.92 1.67
C LEU A 77 -31.58 -33.89 0.53
N ALA A 78 -31.33 -35.14 0.88
CA ALA A 78 -31.16 -36.25 -0.02
C ALA A 78 -32.01 -37.42 0.47
N THR A 79 -32.80 -38.00 -0.44
CA THR A 79 -33.52 -39.25 -0.20
C THR A 79 -32.74 -40.36 -0.89
N VAL A 80 -31.87 -41.04 -0.14
CA VAL A 80 -30.99 -42.11 -0.66
C VAL A 80 -31.38 -43.51 -0.19
N ASN A 81 -32.35 -43.62 0.72
CA ASN A 81 -32.84 -44.89 1.25
C ASN A 81 -34.26 -45.19 0.77
N ASN A 82 -34.61 -46.48 0.63
CA ASN A 82 -35.92 -46.92 0.14
C ASN A 82 -37.09 -46.60 1.09
N ASN A 83 -36.81 -46.15 2.30
CA ASN A 83 -37.82 -45.79 3.31
C ASN A 83 -38.32 -44.34 3.17
N ASP A 84 -37.96 -43.63 2.10
CA ASP A 84 -38.26 -42.21 1.86
C ASP A 84 -37.74 -41.24 2.94
N GLU A 85 -36.82 -41.70 3.79
CA GLU A 85 -36.21 -40.87 4.81
C GLU A 85 -35.32 -39.79 4.18
N ARG A 86 -35.50 -38.55 4.63
CA ARG A 86 -34.71 -37.41 4.17
C ARG A 86 -33.49 -37.25 5.05
N THR A 87 -32.33 -37.48 4.48
CA THR A 87 -31.03 -37.27 5.11
C THR A 87 -30.46 -35.93 4.67
N THR A 88 -29.68 -35.27 5.54
CA THR A 88 -28.97 -34.05 5.14
C THR A 88 -27.73 -34.42 4.35
N PHE A 89 -27.45 -33.70 3.28
CA PHE A 89 -26.18 -33.82 2.56
C PHE A 89 -25.48 -32.46 2.46
N GLY A 90 -24.16 -32.52 2.37
CA GLY A 90 -23.31 -31.41 1.96
C GLY A 90 -22.38 -31.87 0.83
N SER A 91 -21.99 -30.97 -0.07
CA SER A 91 -20.98 -31.30 -1.10
C SER A 91 -20.14 -30.11 -1.47
N VAL A 92 -18.89 -30.35 -1.86
CA VAL A 92 -18.01 -29.36 -2.46
C VAL A 92 -17.48 -29.93 -3.77
N ASP A 93 -17.63 -29.20 -4.87
CA ASP A 93 -17.12 -29.61 -6.18
C ASP A 93 -16.04 -28.63 -6.69
N ALA A 94 -15.23 -29.12 -7.62
CA ALA A 94 -14.44 -28.31 -8.54
C ALA A 94 -14.89 -28.63 -9.96
N VAL A 95 -15.41 -27.63 -10.67
CA VAL A 95 -15.97 -27.80 -12.02
C VAL A 95 -15.38 -26.82 -13.01
N LEU A 96 -15.15 -27.30 -14.23
CA LEU A 96 -14.86 -26.48 -15.39
C LEU A 96 -16.18 -26.15 -16.08
N GLN A 97 -16.34 -24.90 -16.51
CA GLN A 97 -17.48 -24.45 -17.31
C GLN A 97 -16.98 -23.90 -18.63
N LEU A 98 -17.36 -24.56 -19.72
CA LEU A 98 -17.09 -24.10 -21.08
C LEU A 98 -18.31 -23.32 -21.56
N GLN A 99 -18.17 -22.00 -21.65
CA GLN A 99 -19.25 -21.10 -22.04
C GLN A 99 -19.09 -20.62 -23.48
N TYR A 100 -20.21 -20.41 -24.14
CA TYR A 100 -20.26 -19.80 -25.46
C TYR A 100 -20.95 -18.44 -25.36
N ALA A 101 -20.17 -17.36 -25.45
CA ALA A 101 -20.66 -15.99 -25.46
C ALA A 101 -20.23 -15.32 -26.78
N GLN A 102 -21.21 -14.96 -27.63
CA GLN A 102 -20.96 -14.12 -28.81
C GLN A 102 -21.28 -12.67 -28.47
N GLY A 103 -20.26 -11.80 -28.41
CA GLY A 103 -20.45 -10.37 -28.15
C GLY A 103 -21.34 -10.10 -26.93
N ASP A 104 -22.36 -9.25 -27.09
CA ASP A 104 -23.30 -8.89 -26.03
C ASP A 104 -24.54 -9.82 -25.96
N SER A 105 -24.32 -11.12 -26.17
CA SER A 105 -25.42 -12.11 -26.11
C SER A 105 -26.11 -12.09 -24.74
N ARG A 106 -27.45 -12.01 -24.75
CA ARG A 106 -28.27 -12.16 -23.54
C ARG A 106 -28.33 -13.58 -23.03
N PHE A 107 -28.18 -14.56 -23.91
CA PHE A 107 -28.19 -15.99 -23.58
C PHE A 107 -26.79 -16.55 -23.72
N ILE A 108 -26.22 -17.03 -22.62
CA ILE A 108 -24.86 -17.58 -22.57
C ILE A 108 -24.98 -19.04 -22.11
N PRO A 109 -25.09 -19.99 -23.06
CA PRO A 109 -25.07 -21.41 -22.74
C PRO A 109 -23.66 -21.82 -22.31
N TYR A 110 -23.59 -22.80 -21.42
CA TYR A 110 -22.34 -23.43 -21.01
C TYR A 110 -22.51 -24.93 -20.76
N ALA A 111 -21.44 -25.68 -20.99
CA ALA A 111 -21.31 -27.06 -20.54
C ALA A 111 -20.44 -27.08 -19.27
N LEU A 112 -20.69 -28.03 -18.38
CA LEU A 112 -19.90 -28.20 -17.15
C LEU A 112 -19.47 -29.64 -16.96
N ALA A 113 -18.26 -29.83 -16.45
CA ALA A 113 -17.74 -31.12 -16.02
C ALA A 113 -16.77 -30.94 -14.85
N GLY A 114 -16.69 -31.91 -13.95
CA GLY A 114 -15.74 -31.83 -12.84
C GLY A 114 -15.80 -33.01 -11.89
N GLY A 115 -15.39 -32.76 -10.65
CA GLY A 115 -15.41 -33.74 -9.57
C GLY A 115 -15.69 -33.06 -8.24
N GLY A 116 -16.31 -33.79 -7.32
CA GLY A 116 -16.61 -33.29 -5.99
C GLY A 116 -16.77 -34.40 -4.97
N ILE A 117 -16.83 -34.00 -3.71
CA ILE A 117 -17.03 -34.90 -2.57
C ILE A 117 -18.36 -34.54 -1.94
N THR A 118 -19.19 -35.56 -1.75
CA THR A 118 -20.50 -35.44 -1.10
C THR A 118 -20.47 -36.18 0.22
N PHE A 119 -20.94 -35.52 1.27
CA PHE A 119 -21.11 -36.03 2.62
C PHE A 119 -22.60 -36.19 2.87
N ILE A 120 -23.05 -37.38 3.25
CA ILE A 120 -24.43 -37.64 3.65
C ILE A 120 -24.42 -38.00 5.13
N SER A 121 -25.30 -37.39 5.92
CA SER A 121 -25.36 -37.64 7.36
C SER A 121 -25.61 -39.13 7.65
N GLY A 122 -24.68 -39.77 8.37
CA GLY A 122 -24.74 -41.20 8.70
C GLY A 122 -24.12 -42.13 7.66
N GLU A 123 -23.48 -41.61 6.62
CA GLU A 123 -22.80 -42.40 5.58
C GLU A 123 -21.36 -41.91 5.32
N ASP A 124 -20.57 -42.73 4.65
CA ASP A 124 -19.23 -42.36 4.18
C ASP A 124 -19.28 -41.31 3.08
N ALA A 125 -18.22 -40.50 2.99
CA ALA A 125 -18.09 -39.52 1.93
C ALA A 125 -17.96 -40.22 0.55
N ALA A 126 -18.72 -39.73 -0.43
CA ALA A 126 -18.74 -40.26 -1.78
C ALA A 126 -18.16 -39.26 -2.78
N VAL A 127 -17.27 -39.74 -3.65
CA VAL A 127 -16.79 -38.95 -4.79
C VAL A 127 -17.87 -38.97 -5.88
N GLN A 128 -18.19 -37.80 -6.43
CA GLN A 128 -19.15 -37.61 -7.50
C GLN A 128 -18.56 -36.84 -8.68
N LEU A 129 -18.90 -37.24 -9.89
CA LEU A 129 -18.47 -36.64 -11.15
C LEU A 129 -19.66 -35.96 -11.82
N PRO A 130 -19.82 -34.62 -11.67
CA PRO A 130 -20.84 -33.87 -12.38
C PRO A 130 -20.50 -33.72 -13.87
N LEU A 131 -21.51 -33.94 -14.72
CA LEU A 131 -21.54 -33.57 -16.13
C LEU A 131 -22.90 -32.92 -16.43
N GLY A 132 -22.88 -31.74 -17.04
CA GLY A 132 -24.12 -30.99 -17.21
C GLY A 132 -24.06 -29.86 -18.23
N LEU A 133 -25.19 -29.19 -18.33
CA LEU A 133 -25.40 -28.01 -19.16
C LEU A 133 -26.02 -26.91 -18.29
N GLY A 134 -25.81 -25.68 -18.68
CA GLY A 134 -26.49 -24.55 -18.08
C GLY A 134 -26.62 -23.37 -19.03
N LEU A 135 -27.37 -22.39 -18.56
CA LEU A 135 -27.71 -21.19 -19.29
C LEU A 135 -27.65 -20.01 -18.32
N ASN A 136 -26.84 -19.01 -18.65
CA ASN A 136 -26.90 -17.70 -18.00
C ASN A 136 -27.72 -16.76 -18.89
N TYR A 137 -28.81 -16.22 -18.36
CA TYR A 137 -29.60 -15.15 -18.98
C TYR A 137 -29.23 -13.81 -18.35
N ARG A 138 -28.64 -12.93 -19.14
CA ARG A 138 -28.21 -11.59 -18.70
C ARG A 138 -29.41 -10.70 -18.41
N VAL A 139 -29.51 -10.23 -17.18
CA VAL A 139 -30.55 -9.28 -16.72
C VAL A 139 -29.99 -7.90 -16.37
N GLY A 140 -28.68 -7.79 -16.18
CA GLY A 140 -27.96 -6.52 -16.03
C GLY A 140 -26.51 -6.67 -16.51
N GLU A 141 -25.69 -5.63 -16.31
CA GLU A 141 -24.28 -5.66 -16.72
C GLU A 141 -23.51 -6.79 -16.04
N ASN A 142 -23.79 -7.01 -14.76
CA ASN A 142 -23.11 -7.97 -13.89
C ASN A 142 -24.06 -8.97 -13.22
N ALA A 143 -25.31 -9.06 -13.65
CA ALA A 143 -26.32 -9.93 -13.05
C ALA A 143 -26.96 -10.86 -14.08
N PHE A 144 -27.06 -12.14 -13.73
CA PHE A 144 -27.57 -13.20 -14.58
C PHE A 144 -28.56 -14.07 -13.82
N ILE A 145 -29.67 -14.42 -14.47
CA ILE A 145 -30.49 -15.56 -14.05
C ILE A 145 -29.81 -16.82 -14.58
N ASN A 146 -29.49 -17.76 -13.70
CA ASN A 146 -28.82 -19.01 -14.03
C ASN A 146 -29.80 -20.18 -13.96
N ALA A 147 -29.80 -21.02 -14.99
CA ALA A 147 -30.40 -22.35 -14.96
C ALA A 147 -29.33 -23.39 -15.26
N GLN A 148 -29.37 -24.53 -14.57
CA GLN A 148 -28.38 -25.60 -14.69
C GLN A 148 -29.04 -26.97 -14.57
N ALA A 149 -28.61 -27.92 -15.38
CA ALA A 149 -28.98 -29.33 -15.27
C ALA A 149 -27.70 -30.17 -15.28
N ALA A 150 -27.48 -31.00 -14.26
CA ALA A 150 -26.30 -31.83 -14.15
C ALA A 150 -26.67 -33.26 -13.74
N TYR A 151 -26.13 -34.23 -14.45
CA TYR A 151 -26.06 -35.61 -14.01
C TYR A 151 -24.81 -35.79 -13.16
N ARG A 152 -24.93 -36.43 -12.00
CA ARG A 152 -23.83 -36.69 -11.08
C ARG A 152 -23.67 -38.19 -10.93
N ALA A 153 -22.63 -38.72 -11.56
CA ALA A 153 -22.22 -40.11 -11.38
C ALA A 153 -21.49 -40.23 -10.04
N SER A 154 -21.89 -41.17 -9.19
CA SER A 154 -21.25 -41.43 -7.90
C SER A 154 -20.39 -42.68 -7.97
N LEU A 155 -19.22 -42.65 -7.31
CA LEU A 155 -18.39 -43.84 -7.11
C LEU A 155 -18.94 -44.74 -6.01
N ALA A 156 -19.79 -44.20 -5.12
CA ALA A 156 -20.57 -44.99 -4.17
C ALA A 156 -21.82 -45.58 -4.83
N GLU A 157 -22.18 -46.81 -4.44
CA GLU A 157 -23.28 -47.57 -5.04
C GLU A 157 -24.65 -46.89 -4.85
N GLN A 158 -25.44 -46.84 -5.92
CA GLN A 158 -26.82 -46.32 -5.89
C GLN A 158 -26.92 -44.88 -5.34
N ARG A 159 -25.95 -44.03 -5.68
CA ARG A 159 -25.87 -42.62 -5.29
C ARG A 159 -25.82 -41.67 -6.50
N ASN A 160 -26.09 -42.18 -7.70
CA ASN A 160 -26.20 -41.32 -8.88
C ASN A 160 -27.38 -40.36 -8.69
N ASN A 161 -27.28 -39.12 -9.17
CA ASN A 161 -28.39 -38.20 -9.06
C ASN A 161 -28.43 -37.20 -10.23
N ILE A 162 -29.63 -36.71 -10.52
CA ILE A 162 -29.86 -35.57 -11.40
C ILE A 162 -30.12 -34.34 -10.54
N GLN A 163 -29.44 -33.25 -10.83
CA GLN A 163 -29.65 -31.96 -10.16
C GLN A 163 -30.10 -30.92 -11.18
N LEU A 164 -31.25 -30.32 -10.92
CA LEU A 164 -31.72 -29.13 -11.60
C LEU A 164 -31.53 -27.94 -10.68
N GLY A 165 -30.92 -26.88 -11.18
CA GLY A 165 -30.63 -25.67 -10.44
C GLY A 165 -31.24 -24.45 -11.14
N ILE A 166 -31.85 -23.56 -10.37
CA ILE A 166 -32.23 -22.22 -10.82
C ILE A 166 -31.80 -21.19 -9.80
N GLY A 167 -31.25 -20.06 -10.24
CA GLY A 167 -30.73 -19.08 -9.33
C GLY A 167 -30.20 -17.82 -9.98
N LEU A 168 -29.35 -17.13 -9.23
CA LEU A 168 -28.70 -15.89 -9.65
C LEU A 168 -27.19 -16.11 -9.71
N HIS A 169 -26.57 -15.46 -10.68
CA HIS A 169 -25.12 -15.39 -10.82
C HIS A 169 -24.76 -13.91 -10.97
N PHE A 170 -23.90 -13.44 -10.08
CA PHE A 170 -23.37 -12.09 -10.07
C PHE A 170 -21.90 -12.11 -10.43
N ARG A 171 -21.52 -11.25 -11.36
CA ARG A 171 -20.12 -10.99 -11.69
C ARG A 171 -19.61 -9.87 -10.80
N LEU A 172 -18.56 -10.14 -10.05
CA LEU A 172 -17.88 -9.17 -9.20
C LEU A 172 -16.88 -8.42 -10.06
N VAL A 173 -17.12 -7.11 -10.22
CA VAL A 173 -16.13 -6.20 -10.77
C VAL A 173 -15.32 -5.68 -9.58
N PRO A 174 -13.98 -5.81 -9.58
CA PRO A 174 -13.15 -5.15 -8.58
C PRO A 174 -13.50 -3.66 -8.55
N ASN A 175 -13.65 -3.08 -7.36
CA ASN A 175 -13.84 -1.64 -7.23
C ASN A 175 -12.63 -0.94 -7.88
N PRO A 176 -12.79 -0.14 -8.95
CA PRO A 176 -11.68 0.55 -9.58
C PRO A 176 -10.97 1.54 -8.64
N ASP A 177 -11.66 1.98 -7.59
CA ASP A 177 -11.16 2.99 -6.64
C ASP A 177 -10.52 2.38 -5.39
N HIS A 178 -10.29 1.06 -5.35
CA HIS A 178 -9.55 0.46 -4.24
C HIS A 178 -8.05 0.63 -4.46
N GLU A 179 -7.55 1.85 -4.22
CA GLU A 179 -6.13 2.09 -3.98
C GLU A 179 -5.69 1.14 -2.87
N ILE A 180 -4.78 0.23 -3.20
CA ILE A 180 -4.09 -0.56 -2.19
C ILE A 180 -3.31 0.50 -1.39
N PRO A 181 -3.60 0.70 -0.09
CA PRO A 181 -2.81 1.64 0.69
C PRO A 181 -1.35 1.22 0.58
N PRO A 182 -0.42 2.17 0.37
CA PRO A 182 0.98 1.84 0.28
C PRO A 182 1.42 1.07 1.53
N PRO A 183 2.42 0.18 1.42
CA PRO A 183 2.99 -0.51 2.57
C PRO A 183 3.38 0.47 3.67
N ASP A 184 3.09 0.09 4.91
CA ASP A 184 3.38 0.81 6.15
C ASP A 184 3.70 -0.28 7.18
N ALA A 185 4.99 -0.58 7.35
CA ALA A 185 5.48 -1.76 8.05
C ALA A 185 5.30 -1.65 9.57
N ASP A 186 5.52 -0.47 10.14
CA ASP A 186 5.37 -0.23 11.57
C ASP A 186 3.96 0.25 11.98
N HIS A 187 3.13 0.61 10.99
CA HIS A 187 1.76 1.06 11.14
C HIS A 187 1.62 2.36 11.94
N ASP A 188 2.53 3.32 11.74
CA ASP A 188 2.43 4.66 12.30
C ASP A 188 1.57 5.63 11.44
N GLY A 189 1.16 5.18 10.24
CA GLY A 189 0.33 5.93 9.30
C GLY A 189 1.12 6.66 8.22
N ILE A 190 2.44 6.49 8.17
CA ILE A 190 3.33 7.01 7.14
C ILE A 190 3.78 5.84 6.25
N PRO A 191 3.59 5.95 4.93
CA PRO A 191 4.05 4.91 4.00
C PRO A 191 5.56 4.66 4.08
N ASP A 192 6.00 3.40 3.91
CA ASP A 192 7.42 2.98 3.97
C ASP A 192 8.35 3.81 3.05
N ASP A 193 7.84 4.34 1.94
CA ASP A 193 8.59 5.16 0.98
C ASP A 193 8.74 6.62 1.41
N LEU A 194 7.92 7.07 2.36
CA LEU A 194 7.94 8.41 2.96
C LEU A 194 8.45 8.40 4.41
N ASP A 195 8.57 7.23 5.01
CA ASP A 195 9.05 7.02 6.37
C ASP A 195 10.58 6.89 6.41
N LYS A 196 11.23 7.70 7.25
CA LYS A 196 12.67 7.61 7.51
C LYS A 196 13.05 6.45 8.44
N CYS A 197 12.12 5.95 9.23
CA CYS A 197 12.26 4.87 10.19
C CYS A 197 11.22 3.73 9.99
N PRO A 198 11.14 3.07 8.82
CA PRO A 198 10.03 2.17 8.46
C PRO A 198 9.74 0.98 9.39
N ASP A 199 10.69 0.63 10.29
CA ASP A 199 10.56 -0.48 11.22
C ASP A 199 10.17 -0.04 12.64
N ILE A 200 10.11 1.28 12.93
CA ILE A 200 9.95 1.83 14.28
C ILE A 200 8.99 3.01 14.26
N ARG A 201 7.79 2.77 14.81
CA ARG A 201 6.73 3.78 14.88
C ARG A 201 7.23 5.14 15.33
N GLY A 202 6.98 6.15 14.51
CA GLY A 202 7.29 7.53 14.83
C GLY A 202 6.09 8.45 14.73
N VAL A 203 6.41 9.72 14.44
CA VAL A 203 5.43 10.80 14.31
C VAL A 203 5.66 11.55 13.01
N ALA A 204 4.58 12.09 12.44
CA ALA A 204 4.64 12.85 11.20
C ALA A 204 5.53 14.10 11.28
N SER A 205 5.65 14.73 12.46
CA SER A 205 6.57 15.87 12.67
C SER A 205 8.03 15.50 12.46
N ALA A 206 8.40 14.24 12.74
CA ALA A 206 9.75 13.71 12.62
C ALA A 206 9.87 12.69 11.46
N SER A 207 9.02 12.80 10.43
CA SER A 207 9.07 11.96 9.23
C SER A 207 9.03 10.45 9.49
N GLY A 208 8.21 10.02 10.46
CA GLY A 208 8.02 8.60 10.82
C GLY A 208 9.09 8.04 11.77
N CYS A 209 10.00 8.89 12.25
CA CYS A 209 10.91 8.51 13.32
C CYS A 209 10.38 8.89 14.72
N PRO A 210 10.83 8.19 15.78
CA PRO A 210 10.54 8.57 17.16
C PRO A 210 11.06 9.97 17.51
N ASP A 211 10.22 10.76 18.16
CA ASP A 211 10.50 12.11 18.68
C ASP A 211 9.86 12.20 20.08
N ARG A 212 10.68 12.02 21.11
CA ARG A 212 10.21 11.79 22.48
C ARG A 212 9.71 13.06 23.16
N ASP A 213 10.30 14.22 22.87
CA ASP A 213 9.91 15.49 23.47
C ASP A 213 9.00 16.34 22.58
N GLY A 214 8.81 15.93 21.32
CA GLY A 214 7.80 16.44 20.41
C GLY A 214 8.18 17.76 19.78
N ASP A 215 9.48 18.04 19.61
CA ASP A 215 9.98 19.30 19.08
C ASP A 215 10.13 19.32 17.55
N GLY A 216 9.90 18.17 16.90
CA GLY A 216 10.01 17.99 15.46
C GLY A 216 11.38 17.54 14.96
N VAL A 217 12.33 17.26 15.86
CA VAL A 217 13.61 16.62 15.57
C VAL A 217 13.56 15.16 16.04
N GLU A 218 13.97 14.22 15.19
CA GLU A 218 13.99 12.81 15.56
C GLU A 218 15.02 12.52 16.67
N ASP A 219 14.72 11.60 17.59
CA ASP A 219 15.56 11.24 18.75
C ASP A 219 17.02 10.92 18.37
N ALA A 220 17.25 10.41 17.16
CA ALA A 220 18.58 10.06 16.64
C ALA A 220 19.40 11.26 16.16
N ALA A 221 18.73 12.34 15.75
CA ALA A 221 19.33 13.60 15.29
C ALA A 221 19.25 14.71 16.35
N ASP A 222 18.47 14.52 17.41
CA ASP A 222 18.31 15.45 18.52
C ASP A 222 19.46 15.34 19.52
N ALA A 223 20.12 16.46 19.79
CA ALA A 223 21.17 16.57 20.79
C ALA A 223 20.62 16.55 22.24
N CYS A 224 19.33 16.83 22.42
CA CYS A 224 18.60 16.87 23.68
C CYS A 224 17.27 16.06 23.67
N PRO A 225 17.25 14.71 23.44
CA PRO A 225 16.03 13.88 23.18
C PRO A 225 14.97 13.75 24.29
N LYS A 226 14.98 14.61 25.29
CA LYS A 226 14.07 14.64 26.43
C LYS A 226 13.57 16.05 26.74
N ILE A 227 14.10 17.07 26.07
CA ILE A 227 13.86 18.47 26.35
C ILE A 227 13.68 19.18 25.02
N ALA A 228 12.41 19.46 24.70
CA ALA A 228 12.04 20.08 23.44
C ALA A 228 12.83 21.37 23.16
N GLY A 229 13.36 21.47 21.96
CA GLY A 229 14.14 22.58 21.48
C GLY A 229 13.73 23.07 20.10
N SER A 230 14.67 23.71 19.43
CA SER A 230 14.46 24.15 18.06
C SER A 230 15.34 23.34 17.11
N PRO A 231 14.86 22.97 15.91
CA PRO A 231 15.69 22.33 14.89
C PRO A 231 16.94 23.16 14.52
N ALA A 232 16.84 24.49 14.59
CA ALA A 232 17.96 25.40 14.35
C ALA A 232 19.09 25.25 15.38
N ASN A 233 18.78 24.74 16.58
CA ASN A 233 19.72 24.47 17.66
C ASN A 233 19.86 22.96 17.93
N GLY A 234 19.63 22.12 16.90
CA GLY A 234 19.80 20.67 16.99
C GLY A 234 18.88 19.96 17.98
N GLY A 235 17.66 20.48 18.18
CA GLY A 235 16.66 19.92 19.10
C GLY A 235 16.84 20.35 20.57
N CYS A 236 17.79 21.23 20.86
CA CYS A 236 17.97 21.78 22.21
C CYS A 236 17.25 23.13 22.39
N PRO A 237 16.66 23.41 23.56
CA PRO A 237 16.04 24.70 23.84
C PRO A 237 17.06 25.83 23.78
N LEU A 238 16.62 26.99 23.29
CA LEU A 238 17.33 28.24 23.55
C LEU A 238 17.23 28.50 25.07
N VAL A 239 18.34 28.86 25.70
CA VAL A 239 18.59 28.83 27.15
C VAL A 239 17.68 29.72 28.04
N ASN A 240 16.59 30.26 27.50
CA ASN A 240 15.70 31.21 28.17
C ASN A 240 14.44 30.58 28.80
N ALA A 241 14.28 29.25 28.79
CA ALA A 241 13.08 28.56 29.31
C ALA A 241 13.24 27.90 30.69
N VAL A 242 14.45 27.87 31.25
CA VAL A 242 14.66 27.53 32.66
C VAL A 242 15.00 28.82 33.39
N PRO A 243 14.17 29.33 34.31
CA PRO A 243 14.56 30.48 35.13
C PRO A 243 15.69 30.04 36.05
N GLN A 244 16.94 30.18 35.58
CA GLN A 244 18.08 30.18 36.46
C GLN A 244 18.02 31.49 37.22
N THR A 245 17.71 31.42 38.52
CA THR A 245 17.50 32.60 39.38
C THR A 245 18.78 33.42 39.64
N ASN A 246 19.84 33.20 38.86
CA ASN A 246 21.17 33.75 39.06
C ASN A 246 21.92 33.99 37.73
N ASP A 247 21.21 34.49 36.73
CA ASP A 247 21.72 34.92 35.42
C ASP A 247 21.25 36.37 35.22
N THR A 248 22.18 37.32 35.29
CA THR A 248 21.89 38.76 35.40
C THR A 248 21.65 39.44 34.06
N ASP A 249 22.29 38.98 32.99
CA ASP A 249 22.12 39.51 31.63
C ASP A 249 21.25 38.61 30.74
N GLY A 250 20.93 37.40 31.19
CA GLY A 250 19.95 36.52 30.57
C GLY A 250 20.49 35.80 29.34
N ASP A 251 21.78 35.54 29.27
CA ASP A 251 22.43 34.86 28.15
C ASP A 251 22.46 33.33 28.27
N GLY A 252 21.99 32.81 29.41
CA GLY A 252 21.92 31.38 29.68
C GLY A 252 23.10 30.82 30.48
N ILE A 253 24.07 31.64 30.87
CA ILE A 253 25.18 31.27 31.73
C ILE A 253 24.98 31.89 33.11
N ALA A 254 24.99 31.06 34.15
CA ALA A 254 24.88 31.57 35.51
C ALA A 254 26.04 32.52 35.85
N ASN A 255 25.76 33.58 36.61
CA ASN A 255 26.72 34.62 37.00
C ASN A 255 28.04 34.10 37.60
N ASP A 256 28.05 32.89 38.18
CA ASP A 256 29.23 32.25 38.76
C ASP A 256 30.13 31.55 37.73
N LYS A 257 29.62 31.34 36.52
CA LYS A 257 30.28 30.70 35.38
C LYS A 257 30.42 31.63 34.16
N ASP A 258 29.79 32.78 34.23
CA ASP A 258 29.85 33.82 33.22
C ASP A 258 31.09 34.72 33.44
N GLU A 259 31.88 34.89 32.38
CA GLU A 259 33.03 35.78 32.35
C GLU A 259 32.68 37.26 32.19
N CYS A 260 31.46 37.55 31.76
CA CYS A 260 30.87 38.86 31.53
C CYS A 260 29.43 39.00 32.11
N PRO A 261 29.18 38.80 33.43
CA PRO A 261 27.84 38.62 34.05
C PRO A 261 26.80 39.76 33.94
N ASN A 262 27.10 40.83 33.22
CA ASN A 262 26.17 41.95 33.01
C ASN A 262 26.02 42.30 31.52
N LEU A 263 26.63 41.53 30.62
CA LEU A 263 26.67 41.75 29.19
C LEU A 263 26.44 40.41 28.50
N ALA A 264 25.22 40.21 28.00
CA ALA A 264 24.86 38.96 27.37
C ALA A 264 25.80 38.59 26.21
N GLY A 265 26.30 37.36 26.24
CA GLY A 265 27.27 36.87 25.27
C GLY A 265 26.98 35.47 24.75
N LEU A 266 27.95 34.95 24.01
CA LEU A 266 27.86 33.61 23.43
C LEU A 266 28.46 32.57 24.38
N ALA A 267 27.85 31.39 24.47
CA ALA A 267 28.35 30.29 25.29
C ALA A 267 29.76 29.83 24.91
N VAL A 268 30.14 29.95 23.64
CA VAL A 268 31.51 29.65 23.15
C VAL A 268 32.57 30.57 23.76
N PHE A 269 32.16 31.74 24.24
CA PHE A 269 33.01 32.75 24.89
C PHE A 269 32.71 32.91 26.38
N ASN A 270 32.15 31.88 27.01
CA ASN A 270 31.79 31.88 28.44
C ASN A 270 30.93 33.09 28.84
N GLY A 271 30.02 33.52 27.97
CA GLY A 271 29.05 34.59 28.26
C GLY A 271 29.53 35.99 27.90
N CYS A 272 30.69 36.12 27.25
CA CYS A 272 31.14 37.41 26.72
C CYS A 272 30.63 37.68 25.28
N PRO A 273 30.28 38.93 24.95
CA PRO A 273 29.88 39.34 23.60
C PRO A 273 31.07 39.36 22.63
N ASP A 274 30.75 39.24 21.35
CA ASP A 274 31.63 39.42 20.18
C ASP A 274 30.85 40.31 19.21
N THR A 275 31.11 41.62 19.28
CA THR A 275 30.27 42.67 18.68
C THR A 275 30.41 42.72 17.16
N ASP A 276 31.59 42.41 16.63
CA ASP A 276 31.85 42.43 15.19
C ASP A 276 31.88 41.03 14.54
N GLY A 277 31.83 39.97 15.35
CA GLY A 277 31.63 38.60 14.91
C GLY A 277 32.88 37.96 14.30
N ASP A 278 34.07 38.46 14.63
CA ASP A 278 35.34 37.98 14.07
C ASP A 278 35.87 36.69 14.74
N GLY A 279 35.21 36.24 15.80
CA GLY A 279 35.59 35.06 16.58
C GLY A 279 36.49 35.36 17.78
N THR A 280 36.74 36.64 18.07
CA THR A 280 37.45 37.15 19.25
C THR A 280 36.46 37.92 20.13
N PRO A 281 36.20 37.47 21.37
CA PRO A 281 35.25 38.19 22.23
C PRO A 281 35.77 39.59 22.57
N ASP A 282 34.88 40.57 22.73
CA ASP A 282 35.17 42.01 22.92
C ASP A 282 36.19 42.26 24.05
N LYS A 283 36.17 41.40 25.07
CA LYS A 283 37.09 41.44 26.23
C LYS A 283 38.55 41.17 25.86
N LEU A 284 38.77 40.39 24.80
CA LEU A 284 40.07 39.99 24.27
C LEU A 284 40.41 40.69 22.94
N ASP A 285 39.45 41.41 22.38
CA ASP A 285 39.58 42.15 21.13
C ASP A 285 40.08 43.59 21.39
N LYS A 286 41.08 44.01 20.61
CA LYS A 286 41.59 45.39 20.62
C LYS A 286 40.78 46.33 19.73
N CYS A 287 40.01 45.80 18.79
CA CYS A 287 39.19 46.51 17.83
C CYS A 287 37.74 45.99 17.80
N PRO A 288 36.97 45.96 18.92
CA PRO A 288 35.67 45.24 19.05
C PRO A 288 34.52 45.67 18.12
N GLY A 289 34.73 46.65 17.25
CA GLY A 289 33.72 47.13 16.29
C GLY A 289 34.18 46.98 14.84
N THR A 290 35.25 46.25 14.58
CA THR A 290 35.84 46.12 13.25
C THR A 290 36.51 44.75 13.12
N PRO A 291 35.92 43.84 12.33
CA PRO A 291 36.38 42.46 12.28
C PRO A 291 37.86 42.35 11.91
N GLY A 292 38.58 41.51 12.65
CA GLY A 292 39.98 41.23 12.44
C GLY A 292 40.33 39.76 12.48
N LEU A 293 41.63 39.49 12.49
CA LEU A 293 42.16 38.15 12.65
C LEU A 293 42.55 37.94 14.10
N LYS A 294 42.27 36.74 14.62
CA LYS A 294 42.66 36.34 15.98
C LYS A 294 44.16 36.49 16.23
N GLU A 295 45.00 36.24 15.22
CA GLU A 295 46.45 36.42 15.29
C GLU A 295 46.86 37.88 15.54
N ASN A 296 45.99 38.83 15.17
CA ASN A 296 46.17 40.26 15.37
C ASN A 296 45.23 40.82 16.48
N GLN A 297 44.78 39.96 17.39
CA GLN A 297 43.97 40.33 18.55
C GLN A 297 42.66 41.05 18.16
N GLY A 298 41.99 40.53 17.13
CA GLY A 298 40.71 41.01 16.63
C GLY A 298 40.79 42.31 15.81
N CYS A 299 42.00 42.82 15.55
CA CYS A 299 42.16 43.99 14.68
C CYS A 299 42.41 43.58 13.21
N PRO A 300 41.89 44.34 12.23
CA PRO A 300 42.23 44.15 10.83
C PRO A 300 43.73 44.38 10.62
N VAL A 301 44.30 43.66 9.65
CA VAL A 301 45.68 43.92 9.20
C VAL A 301 45.64 45.02 8.14
N ALA A 302 46.72 45.80 7.99
CA ALA A 302 46.74 46.93 7.04
C ALA A 302 46.40 46.53 5.58
N THR A 303 46.60 45.26 5.22
CA THR A 303 46.26 44.71 3.89
C THR A 303 44.79 44.30 3.73
N SER A 304 43.95 44.49 4.76
CA SER A 304 42.54 44.14 4.76
C SER A 304 41.62 45.31 5.17
N ILE A 305 42.20 46.50 5.37
CA ILE A 305 41.43 47.72 5.59
C ILE A 305 41.04 48.25 4.21
N ASP A 306 39.76 48.57 4.03
CA ASP A 306 39.18 49.23 2.86
C ASP A 306 38.31 50.35 3.43
N SER A 307 38.90 51.53 3.60
CA SER A 307 38.37 52.62 4.40
C SER A 307 37.17 53.31 3.75
N ASP A 308 37.02 53.25 2.43
CA ASP A 308 35.89 53.81 1.69
C ASP A 308 34.94 52.77 1.08
N GLY A 309 35.30 51.48 1.18
CA GLY A 309 34.45 50.34 0.87
C GLY A 309 34.26 50.10 -0.62
N ASP A 310 35.22 50.51 -1.46
CA ASP A 310 35.13 50.40 -2.92
C ASP A 310 35.59 49.05 -3.47
N GLY A 311 36.12 48.18 -2.60
CA GLY A 311 36.61 46.85 -2.93
C GLY A 311 38.11 46.77 -3.22
N VAL A 312 38.85 47.88 -3.10
CA VAL A 312 40.32 47.95 -3.11
C VAL A 312 40.79 48.25 -1.69
N THR A 313 41.72 47.44 -1.18
CA THR A 313 42.26 47.67 0.18
C THR A 313 43.18 48.88 0.21
N ASP A 314 43.23 49.61 1.33
CA ASP A 314 44.02 50.84 1.54
C ASP A 314 45.51 50.69 1.16
N ASP A 315 46.08 49.48 1.25
CA ASP A 315 47.47 49.20 0.84
C ASP A 315 47.68 49.17 -0.69
N LYS A 316 46.59 49.08 -1.45
CA LYS A 316 46.51 49.00 -2.92
C LYS A 316 45.68 50.11 -3.54
N ASP A 317 45.08 50.96 -2.72
CA ASP A 317 44.27 52.10 -3.12
C ASP A 317 45.13 53.37 -3.20
N GLU A 318 45.12 54.05 -4.34
CA GLU A 318 45.79 55.35 -4.52
C GLU A 318 44.98 56.51 -3.88
N CYS A 319 43.69 56.29 -3.64
CA CYS A 319 42.74 57.20 -3.03
C CYS A 319 42.00 56.61 -1.81
N PRO A 320 42.69 56.15 -0.72
CA PRO A 320 42.11 55.32 0.36
C PRO A 320 40.95 55.90 1.19
N ASN A 321 40.43 57.07 0.87
CA ASN A 321 39.33 57.70 1.61
C ASN A 321 38.24 58.23 0.66
N ILE A 322 38.30 57.89 -0.63
CA ILE A 322 37.39 58.36 -1.68
C ILE A 322 37.10 57.19 -2.62
N ALA A 323 35.95 56.55 -2.42
CA ALA A 323 35.55 55.38 -3.20
C ALA A 323 35.67 55.61 -4.72
N GLY A 324 36.35 54.69 -5.39
CA GLY A 324 36.59 54.71 -6.82
C GLY A 324 36.31 53.38 -7.50
N LEU A 325 36.93 53.21 -8.67
CA LEU A 325 36.76 52.00 -9.48
C LEU A 325 38.01 51.12 -9.36
N ILE A 326 37.82 49.80 -9.20
CA ILE A 326 38.92 48.81 -9.14
C ILE A 326 39.96 48.97 -10.28
N PRO A 327 39.58 49.22 -11.56
CA PRO A 327 40.55 49.45 -12.64
C PRO A 327 41.38 50.73 -12.51
N LEU A 328 40.94 51.68 -11.68
CA LEU A 328 41.61 52.96 -11.40
C LEU A 328 42.34 52.94 -10.05
N LEU A 329 42.64 51.75 -9.51
CA LEU A 329 43.32 51.58 -8.22
C LEU A 329 42.60 52.31 -7.08
N GLY A 330 41.26 52.24 -7.06
CA GLY A 330 40.42 52.83 -6.02
C GLY A 330 40.17 54.34 -6.15
N CYS A 331 40.66 54.99 -7.22
CA CYS A 331 40.37 56.40 -7.46
C CYS A 331 39.10 56.64 -8.31
N PRO A 332 38.38 57.75 -8.10
CA PRO A 332 37.24 58.14 -8.92
C PRO A 332 37.66 58.53 -10.34
N ASP A 333 36.77 58.26 -11.31
CA ASP A 333 36.99 58.65 -12.70
C ASP A 333 37.04 60.19 -12.83
N SER A 334 37.95 60.67 -13.66
CA SER A 334 38.31 62.10 -13.78
C SER A 334 37.80 62.74 -15.07
N ASP A 335 36.79 62.13 -15.72
CA ASP A 335 36.25 62.48 -17.04
C ASP A 335 35.20 63.60 -17.05
#